data_AF-A0A383BKT0-F1
#
_entry.id   AF-A0A383BKT0-F1
#
_cell.length_a   1.000
_cell.length_b   1.000
_cell.length_c   1.000
_cell.angle_alpha   90.00
_cell.angle_beta   90.00
_cell.angle_gamma   90.00
#
_symmetry.space_group_name_H-M   'P 1'
#
loop_
_entity.id
_entity.type
_entity.pdbx_description
1 polymer ?
#
loop_
_entity_poly.entity_id
_entity_poly.type
_entity_poly.pdbx_seq_one_letter_code
_entity_poly.pdbx_strand_id
1 'polypeptide(L)'
;TKGWTDSYYNIFLAGEADLVLSYTTSPAAHIMFDENYDYSAINFSEGNYLSIEFAGILKSSKHKKIAIDFINFMLSDDFQSAIPATNIMYPVININDQLPEAYNRIKIPEKYLQIEPIIIHLNKKEWIDEWLNAS
;
A
#
# COMPACT_ATOMS: atom_id res chain seq x y z
N THR A 1 5.36 -5.97 16.89
CA THR A 1 6.23 -6.40 15.79
C THR A 1 7.11 -5.23 15.37
N LYS A 2 8.21 -5.45 14.65
CA LYS A 2 9.15 -4.35 14.28
C LYS A 2 8.80 -3.61 12.99
N GLY A 3 7.77 -4.06 12.26
CA GLY A 3 7.32 -3.48 11.00
C GLY A 3 6.42 -4.42 10.21
N TRP A 4 6.04 -4.01 9.00
CA TRP A 4 5.16 -4.81 8.14
C TRP A 4 5.78 -6.18 7.79
N THR A 5 7.03 -6.22 7.32
CA THR A 5 7.71 -7.46 6.92
C THR A 5 7.73 -8.49 8.04
N ASP A 6 8.05 -8.06 9.26
CA ASP A 6 8.10 -8.93 10.43
C ASP A 6 6.70 -9.48 10.79
N SER A 7 5.68 -8.62 10.75
CA SER A 7 4.29 -9.02 11.00
C SER A 7 3.76 -10.00 9.96
N TYR A 8 4.13 -9.80 8.69
CA TYR A 8 3.64 -10.59 7.59
C TYR A 8 4.34 -11.95 7.49
N TYR A 9 5.67 -11.96 7.40
CA TYR A 9 6.42 -13.19 7.13
C TYR A 9 6.67 -14.04 8.38
N ASN A 10 7.05 -13.43 9.51
CA ASN A 10 7.48 -14.17 10.68
C ASN A 10 6.33 -14.55 11.63
N ILE A 11 5.15 -13.98 11.44
CA ILE A 11 4.00 -14.18 12.33
C ILE A 11 2.83 -14.73 11.54
N PHE A 12 2.29 -13.97 10.58
CA PHE A 12 1.12 -14.41 9.82
C PHE A 12 1.40 -15.64 8.96
N LEU A 13 2.42 -15.60 8.10
CA LEU A 13 2.76 -16.75 7.26
C LEU A 13 3.36 -17.93 8.06
N ALA A 14 3.85 -17.67 9.29
CA ALA A 14 4.29 -18.71 10.21
C ALA A 14 3.12 -19.40 10.96
N GLY A 15 1.89 -18.89 10.82
CA GLY A 15 0.71 -19.44 11.49
C GLY A 15 0.53 -18.98 12.95
N GLU A 16 1.27 -17.97 13.38
CA GLU A 16 1.20 -17.42 14.75
C GLU A 16 0.04 -16.41 14.93
N ALA A 17 -0.60 -15.99 13.84
CA ALA A 17 -1.79 -15.14 13.85
C ALA A 17 -2.74 -15.46 12.70
N ASP A 18 -4.04 -15.44 12.97
CA ASP A 18 -5.09 -15.70 11.97
C ASP A 18 -5.26 -14.54 10.97
N LEU A 19 -4.92 -13.32 11.37
CA LEU A 19 -5.03 -12.10 10.55
C LEU A 19 -3.80 -11.21 10.71
N VAL A 20 -3.56 -10.38 9.70
CA VAL A 20 -2.50 -9.36 9.70
C VAL A 20 -2.98 -8.07 9.05
N LEU A 21 -2.58 -6.93 9.61
CA LEU A 21 -2.78 -5.63 8.96
C LEU A 21 -1.88 -5.55 7.73
N SER A 22 -2.49 -5.57 6.55
CA SER A 22 -1.82 -5.54 5.25
C SER A 22 -2.73 -4.84 4.23
N TYR A 23 -2.36 -4.89 2.95
CA TYR A 23 -3.09 -4.23 1.87
C TYR A 23 -4.10 -5.16 1.20
N THR A 24 -5.12 -4.58 0.57
CA THR A 24 -6.13 -5.34 -0.18
C THR A 24 -5.55 -6.07 -1.39
N THR A 25 -4.42 -5.60 -1.90
CA THR A 25 -3.66 -6.18 -3.01
C THR A 25 -2.71 -7.29 -2.58
N SER A 26 -2.44 -7.49 -1.29
CA SER A 26 -1.49 -8.52 -0.81
C SER A 26 -1.76 -9.94 -1.33
N PRO A 27 -3.02 -10.41 -1.51
CA PRO A 27 -3.29 -11.70 -2.14
C PRO A 27 -2.73 -11.84 -3.57
N ALA A 28 -2.56 -10.74 -4.31
CA ALA A 28 -2.01 -10.79 -5.66
C ALA A 28 -0.58 -11.32 -5.70
N ALA A 29 0.24 -11.05 -4.67
CA ALA A 29 1.59 -11.59 -4.59
C ALA A 29 1.59 -13.12 -4.53
N HIS A 30 0.75 -13.70 -3.67
CA HIS A 30 0.61 -15.16 -3.53
C HIS A 30 0.09 -15.81 -4.81
N ILE A 31 -0.85 -15.16 -5.51
CA ILE A 31 -1.37 -15.66 -6.78
C ILE A 31 -0.28 -15.59 -7.87
N MET A 32 0.46 -14.48 -7.97
CA MET A 32 1.45 -14.27 -9.04
C MET A 32 2.71 -15.12 -8.87
N PHE A 33 3.19 -15.30 -7.63
CA PHE A 33 4.51 -15.90 -7.40
C PHE A 33 4.45 -17.33 -6.88
N ASP A 34 3.36 -17.70 -6.20
CA ASP A 34 3.23 -19.00 -5.54
C ASP A 34 2.07 -19.84 -6.09
N GLU A 35 1.31 -19.32 -7.07
CA GLU A 35 0.04 -19.89 -7.54
C GLU A 35 -0.93 -20.25 -6.38
N ASN A 36 -0.85 -19.49 -5.29
CA ASN A 36 -1.60 -19.76 -4.07
C ASN A 36 -2.81 -18.83 -3.96
N TYR A 37 -3.99 -19.43 -3.86
CA TYR A 37 -5.29 -18.76 -3.85
C TYR A 37 -5.96 -18.76 -2.47
N ASP A 38 -5.29 -19.26 -1.44
CA ASP A 38 -5.86 -19.43 -0.09
C ASP A 38 -5.86 -18.12 0.73
N TYR A 39 -5.13 -17.10 0.26
CA TYR A 39 -5.07 -15.80 0.90
C TYR A 39 -6.15 -14.85 0.36
N SER A 40 -6.79 -14.11 1.26
CA SER A 40 -7.78 -13.11 0.91
C SER A 40 -7.63 -11.86 1.77
N ALA A 41 -8.13 -10.74 1.27
CA ALA A 41 -8.21 -9.48 2.01
C ALA A 41 -9.67 -9.16 2.35
N ILE A 42 -9.87 -8.59 3.54
CA ILE A 42 -11.20 -8.23 4.03
C ILE A 42 -11.56 -6.83 3.54
N ASN A 43 -12.69 -6.74 2.84
CA ASN A 43 -13.34 -5.46 2.55
C ASN A 43 -14.36 -5.18 3.65
N PHE A 44 -14.03 -4.26 4.56
CA PHE A 44 -14.88 -3.93 5.69
C PHE A 44 -16.10 -3.13 5.24
N SER A 45 -17.25 -3.35 5.88
CA SER A 45 -18.51 -2.66 5.55
C SER A 45 -18.46 -1.14 5.76
N GLU A 46 -17.64 -0.71 6.70
CA GLU A 46 -17.32 0.67 7.05
C GLU A 46 -16.39 1.32 6.01
N GLY A 47 -15.62 0.50 5.30
CA GLY A 47 -14.59 0.91 4.35
C GLY A 47 -13.17 0.59 4.81
N ASN A 48 -12.24 0.58 3.87
CA ASN A 48 -10.82 0.35 4.13
C ASN A 48 -10.06 1.69 4.05
N TYR A 49 -9.00 1.86 4.85
CA TYR A 49 -8.22 3.10 4.84
C TYR A 49 -7.36 3.20 3.57
N LEU A 50 -7.49 4.30 2.82
CA LEU A 50 -6.73 4.53 1.60
C LEU A 50 -5.29 4.94 1.94
N SER A 51 -4.32 4.19 1.42
CA SER A 51 -2.89 4.52 1.50
C SER A 51 -2.38 5.00 0.16
N ILE A 52 -1.70 6.15 0.14
CA ILE A 52 -1.05 6.71 -1.05
C ILE A 52 0.42 6.94 -0.69
N GLU A 53 1.32 6.37 -1.48
CA GLU A 53 2.75 6.59 -1.35
C GLU A 53 3.16 7.79 -2.22
N PHE A 54 3.93 8.72 -1.65
CA PHE A 54 4.32 9.97 -2.31
C PHE A 54 5.84 10.06 -2.47
N ALA A 55 6.28 10.64 -3.58
CA ALA A 55 7.64 11.12 -3.76
C ALA A 55 7.64 12.65 -3.81
N GLY A 56 8.65 13.27 -3.19
CA GLY A 56 8.76 14.73 -3.10
C GLY A 56 10.17 15.23 -3.37
N ILE A 57 10.28 16.38 -4.03
CA ILE A 57 11.56 17.02 -4.31
C ILE A 57 11.93 17.92 -3.14
N LEU A 58 13.08 17.68 -2.52
CA LEU A 58 13.58 18.52 -1.44
C LEU A 58 13.79 19.96 -1.92
N LYS A 59 13.27 20.93 -1.16
CA LYS A 59 13.42 22.37 -1.44
C LYS A 59 14.90 22.78 -1.58
N SER A 60 15.77 22.13 -0.82
CA SER A 60 17.23 22.34 -0.76
C SER A 60 18.02 21.62 -1.86
N SER A 61 17.38 20.80 -2.69
CA SER A 61 18.08 20.04 -3.74
C SER A 61 18.82 20.98 -4.70
N LYS A 62 20.10 20.67 -4.94
CA LYS A 62 20.93 21.32 -5.97
C LYS A 62 20.63 20.80 -7.38
N HIS A 63 19.88 19.71 -7.50
CA HIS A 63 19.61 19.01 -8.75
C HIS A 63 18.10 18.96 -9.06
N LYS A 64 17.40 20.09 -8.90
CA LYS A 64 15.93 20.15 -9.08
C LYS A 64 15.46 19.70 -10.47
N LYS A 65 16.20 20.05 -11.53
CA LYS A 65 15.85 19.64 -12.89
C LYS A 65 15.80 18.12 -13.01
N ILE A 66 16.89 17.44 -12.62
CA ILE A 66 16.97 15.97 -12.65
C ILE A 66 15.93 15.34 -11.74
N ALA A 67 15.65 15.94 -10.57
CA ALA A 67 14.62 15.44 -9.67
C ALA A 67 13.20 15.54 -10.28
N ILE A 68 12.90 16.61 -11.03
CA ILE A 68 11.65 16.74 -11.79
C ILE A 68 11.58 15.67 -12.90
N ASP A 69 12.68 15.48 -13.62
CA ASP A 69 12.75 14.44 -14.66
C ASP A 69 12.50 13.05 -14.06
N PHE A 70 13.01 12.78 -12.86
CA PHE A 70 12.74 11.53 -12.13
C PHE A 70 11.28 11.39 -11.70
N ILE A 71 10.64 12.45 -11.18
CA ILE A 71 9.20 12.41 -10.85
C ILE A 71 8.37 12.17 -12.12
N ASN A 72 8.73 12.80 -13.24
CA ASN A 72 8.04 12.56 -14.52
C ASN A 72 8.22 11.12 -15.01
N PHE A 73 9.43 10.56 -14.84
CA PHE A 73 9.67 9.14 -15.10
C PHE A 73 8.82 8.23 -14.20
N MET A 74 8.70 8.53 -12.90
CA MET A 74 7.83 7.78 -12.00
C MET A 74 6.36 7.79 -12.45
N LEU A 75 5.92 8.83 -13.18
CA LEU A 75 4.55 8.96 -13.70
C LEU A 75 4.40 8.45 -15.15
N SER A 76 5.44 7.84 -15.71
CA SER A 76 5.38 7.22 -17.04
C SER A 76 4.72 5.85 -17.01
N ASP A 77 4.20 5.42 -18.16
CA ASP A 77 3.62 4.09 -18.34
C ASP A 77 4.60 2.98 -17.96
N ASP A 78 5.88 3.11 -18.34
CA ASP A 78 6.91 2.11 -18.05
C ASP A 78 7.12 1.90 -16.54
N PHE A 79 7.19 2.99 -15.77
CA PHE A 79 7.35 2.89 -14.32
C PHE A 79 6.07 2.36 -13.67
N GLN A 80 4.92 2.92 -14.05
CA GLN A 80 3.64 2.59 -13.42
C GLN A 80 3.20 1.15 -13.74
N SER A 81 3.54 0.62 -14.91
CA SER A 81 3.25 -0.77 -15.28
C SER A 81 4.06 -1.79 -14.48
N ALA A 82 5.20 -1.39 -13.90
CA ALA A 82 6.01 -2.27 -13.05
C ALA A 82 5.46 -2.37 -11.62
N ILE A 83 4.73 -1.36 -11.14
CA ILE A 83 4.25 -1.28 -9.74
C ILE A 83 3.40 -2.50 -9.31
N PRO A 84 2.41 -2.98 -10.10
CA PRO A 84 1.58 -4.12 -9.70
C PRO A 84 2.36 -5.40 -9.42
N ALA A 85 3.42 -5.66 -10.18
CA ALA A 85 4.23 -6.87 -10.04
C ALA A 85 5.39 -6.71 -9.05
N THR A 86 5.79 -5.49 -8.70
CA THR A 86 6.99 -5.26 -7.86
C THR A 86 6.64 -4.76 -6.46
N ASN A 87 5.78 -3.75 -6.36
CA ASN A 87 5.35 -3.17 -5.09
C ASN A 87 4.00 -3.75 -4.62
N ILE A 88 3.32 -4.53 -5.48
CA ILE A 88 2.02 -5.16 -5.18
C ILE A 88 0.97 -4.10 -4.80
N MET A 89 0.95 -3.00 -5.55
CA MET A 89 0.02 -1.87 -5.36
C MET A 89 -0.63 -1.50 -6.69
N TYR A 90 -1.70 -0.70 -6.64
CA TYR A 90 -2.27 -0.13 -7.85
C TYR A 90 -1.41 1.04 -8.37
N PRO A 91 -1.29 1.20 -9.70
CA PRO A 91 -0.67 2.37 -10.29
C PRO A 91 -1.57 3.60 -10.12
N VAL A 92 -0.98 4.79 -10.18
CA VAL A 92 -1.70 6.07 -10.07
C VAL A 92 -2.23 6.58 -11.42
N ILE A 93 -1.72 6.04 -12.52
CA ILE A 93 -2.18 6.34 -13.88
C ILE A 93 -2.93 5.13 -14.46
N ASN A 94 -3.73 5.38 -15.50
CA ASN A 94 -4.32 4.31 -16.26
C ASN A 94 -3.26 3.62 -17.13
N ILE A 95 -2.88 2.40 -16.78
CA ILE A 95 -1.96 1.55 -17.55
C ILE A 95 -2.70 0.65 -18.55
N ASN A 96 -3.94 0.99 -18.91
CA ASN A 96 -4.83 0.16 -19.72
C ASN A 96 -4.99 -1.25 -19.11
N ASP A 97 -5.00 -2.28 -19.95
CA ASP A 97 -5.15 -3.69 -19.55
C ASP A 97 -3.82 -4.35 -19.15
N GLN A 98 -2.82 -3.57 -18.70
CA GLN A 98 -1.49 -4.10 -18.31
C GLN A 98 -1.44 -4.61 -16.86
N LEU A 99 -2.55 -4.60 -16.13
CA LEU A 99 -2.59 -5.22 -14.80
C LEU A 99 -2.40 -6.74 -14.91
N PRO A 100 -1.57 -7.35 -14.03
CA PRO A 100 -1.42 -8.80 -13.99
C PRO A 100 -2.76 -9.50 -13.72
N GLU A 101 -2.95 -10.70 -14.29
CA GLU A 101 -4.20 -11.46 -14.17
C GLU A 101 -4.65 -11.68 -12.71
N ALA A 102 -3.70 -11.79 -11.78
CA ALA A 102 -3.97 -11.90 -10.35
C ALA A 102 -4.88 -10.78 -9.82
N TYR A 103 -4.78 -9.57 -10.37
CA TYR A 103 -5.60 -8.42 -9.98
C TYR A 103 -7.08 -8.59 -10.33
N ASN A 104 -7.43 -9.46 -11.29
CA ASN A 104 -8.84 -9.80 -11.59
C ASN A 104 -9.56 -10.47 -10.42
N ARG A 105 -8.81 -11.02 -9.46
CA ARG A 105 -9.36 -11.65 -8.25
C ARG A 105 -9.35 -10.73 -7.03
N ILE A 106 -8.76 -9.54 -7.15
CA ILE A 106 -8.68 -8.58 -6.07
C ILE A 106 -9.93 -7.71 -6.07
N LYS A 107 -10.68 -7.75 -4.96
CA LYS A 107 -11.88 -6.94 -4.79
C LYS A 107 -11.50 -5.54 -4.31
N ILE A 108 -11.79 -4.53 -5.11
CA ILE A 108 -11.64 -3.13 -4.70
C ILE A 108 -12.73 -2.80 -3.66
N PRO A 109 -12.38 -2.23 -2.49
CA PRO A 109 -13.38 -1.79 -1.51
C PRO A 109 -14.35 -0.76 -2.11
N GLU A 110 -15.64 -0.91 -1.84
CA GLU A 110 -16.67 0.05 -2.29
C GLU A 110 -16.58 1.40 -1.58
N LYS A 111 -16.04 1.41 -0.36
CA LYS A 111 -15.83 2.59 0.46
C LYS A 111 -14.37 2.67 0.87
N TYR A 112 -13.82 3.88 0.75
CA TYR A 112 -12.52 4.19 1.32
C TYR A 112 -12.67 5.21 2.44
N LEU A 113 -11.80 5.07 3.44
CA LEU A 113 -11.65 6.01 4.54
C LEU A 113 -10.35 6.78 4.35
N GLN A 114 -10.39 8.08 4.60
CA GLN A 114 -9.19 8.91 4.61
C GLN A 114 -9.41 10.09 5.53
N ILE A 115 -8.55 10.24 6.54
CA ILE A 115 -8.54 11.41 7.41
C ILE A 115 -7.76 12.51 6.70
N GLU A 116 -8.24 13.75 6.77
CA GLU A 116 -7.51 14.88 6.22
C GLU A 116 -6.10 15.00 6.84
N PRO A 117 -5.05 15.22 6.04
CA PRO A 117 -3.67 15.29 6.55
C PRO A 117 -3.46 16.31 7.67
N ILE A 118 -4.20 17.42 7.66
CA ILE A 118 -4.12 18.44 8.72
C ILE A 118 -4.65 17.93 10.06
N ILE A 119 -5.73 17.15 10.04
CA ILE A 119 -6.29 16.53 11.24
C ILE A 119 -5.30 15.51 11.80
N ILE A 120 -4.70 14.67 10.95
CA ILE A 120 -3.65 13.74 11.38
C ILE A 120 -2.47 14.51 11.99
N HIS A 121 -2.00 15.57 11.33
CA HIS A 121 -0.86 16.35 11.83
C HIS A 121 -1.11 16.91 13.23
N LEU A 122 -2.31 17.43 13.48
CA LEU A 122 -2.70 18.04 14.76
C LEU A 122 -2.88 17.00 15.88
N ASN A 123 -3.39 15.80 15.57
CA ASN A 123 -3.82 14.83 16.59
C ASN A 123 -2.95 13.58 16.71
N LYS A 124 -2.04 13.29 15.75
CA LYS A 124 -1.28 12.02 15.70
C LYS A 124 -0.56 11.68 17.00
N LYS A 125 -0.04 12.69 17.71
CA LYS A 125 0.72 12.47 18.95
C LYS A 125 -0.21 11.93 20.02
N GLU A 126 -1.34 12.60 20.22
CA GLU A 126 -2.35 12.21 21.20
C GLU A 126 -2.89 10.81 20.90
N TRP A 127 -3.24 10.51 19.64
CA TRP A 127 -3.72 9.19 19.25
C TRP A 127 -2.70 8.07 19.46
N ILE A 128 -1.41 8.33 19.18
CA ILE A 128 -0.33 7.36 19.43
C ILE A 128 -0.15 7.16 20.93
N ASP A 129 -0.15 8.24 21.72
CA ASP A 129 0.00 8.18 23.17
C ASP A 129 -1.20 7.44 23.79
N GLU A 130 -2.42 7.67 23.33
CA GLU A 130 -3.62 6.94 23.74
C GLU A 130 -3.50 5.45 23.42
N TRP A 131 -3.13 5.12 22.18
CA TRP A 131 -2.95 3.72 21.75
C TRP A 131 -1.90 2.98 22.58
N LEU A 132 -0.77 3.63 22.91
CA LEU A 132 0.28 3.03 23.73
C LEU A 132 -0.12 2.81 25.19
N ASN A 133 -1.07 3.59 25.70
CA ASN A 133 -1.55 3.52 27.08
C ASN A 133 -2.86 2.74 27.24
N ALA A 134 -3.42 2.21 26.15
CA ALA A 134 -4.70 1.49 26.15
C ALA A 134 -4.61 0.05 26.71
N SER A 135 -3.45 -0.36 27.25
CA SER A 135 -3.19 -1.67 27.84
C SER A 135 -3.19 -1.66 29.36
#